data_AF-A0A4Q2UT35-F1
#
_entry.id   AF-A0A4Q2UT35-F1
#
_cell.length_a   1.000
_cell.length_b   1.000
_cell.length_c   1.000
_cell.angle_alpha   90.00
_cell.angle_beta   90.00
_cell.angle_gamma   90.00
#
_symmetry.space_group_name_H-M   'P 1'
#
loop_
_entity.id
_entity.type
_entity.pdbx_description
1 polymer ?
#
loop_
_entity_poly.entity_id
_entity_poly.type
_entity_poly.pdbx_seq_one_letter_code
_entity_poly.pdbx_strand_id
1 'polypeptide(L)'
;MKTSTFLFTLKTALFGLLLLTASCKKDTEEAVTPDGGSGSTLACAGKNLRLAALNFDPAIDLDGDGKLDNDLLKFMDDCARDNTIVFEKNGKLSGSEGAKVCPNTGDDSPTSYGPSTWTYNPQTRLLRIVANGDATDVTEWKVLDVSGSQLKATIATESGDGTEMKMVMTWQAQ
;
A
#
# COMPACT_ATOMS: atom_id res chain seq x y z
N MET A 1 52.90 31.47 -48.29
CA MET A 1 51.92 30.88 -47.35
C MET A 1 50.59 31.58 -47.57
N LYS A 2 49.54 30.82 -47.86
CA LYS A 2 48.32 31.30 -48.52
C LYS A 2 47.36 31.99 -47.54
N THR A 3 47.14 33.27 -47.77
CA THR A 3 45.94 34.04 -47.43
C THR A 3 44.81 33.71 -48.40
N SER A 4 43.54 33.66 -47.96
CA SER A 4 42.47 34.40 -48.64
C SER A 4 41.16 34.36 -47.87
N THR A 5 40.52 35.52 -47.89
CA THR A 5 39.38 35.98 -47.11
C THR A 5 38.14 36.03 -48.02
N PHE A 6 36.97 35.71 -47.46
CA PHE A 6 35.62 36.24 -47.73
C PHE A 6 34.93 36.16 -49.12
N LEU A 7 33.69 35.61 -49.04
CA LEU A 7 32.39 36.02 -49.62
C LEU A 7 32.30 36.50 -51.07
N PHE A 8 31.39 35.90 -51.87
CA PHE A 8 30.43 36.63 -52.74
C PHE A 8 29.30 35.71 -53.27
N THR A 9 28.05 36.07 -52.91
CA THR A 9 26.77 36.03 -53.65
C THR A 9 26.19 34.76 -54.34
N LEU A 10 25.05 34.31 -53.81
CA LEU A 10 23.67 34.44 -54.37
C LEU A 10 23.42 34.05 -55.85
N LYS A 11 22.68 32.94 -56.09
CA LYS A 11 21.47 32.91 -56.95
C LYS A 11 20.47 31.80 -56.54
N THR A 12 19.22 32.24 -56.49
CA THR A 12 17.95 31.61 -56.13
C THR A 12 17.41 30.61 -57.16
N ALA A 13 16.41 29.82 -56.73
CA ALA A 13 15.34 29.08 -57.47
C ALA A 13 15.41 27.57 -57.17
N LEU A 14 14.34 26.80 -56.94
CA LEU A 14 12.90 26.99 -56.77
C LEU A 14 12.35 25.58 -56.41
N PHE A 15 11.15 25.51 -55.84
CA PHE A 15 10.28 24.33 -55.77
C PHE A 15 10.60 23.20 -54.78
N GLY A 16 9.65 22.95 -53.87
CA GLY A 16 9.59 21.70 -53.12
C GLY A 16 8.72 21.73 -51.87
N LEU A 17 7.53 22.32 -51.94
CA LEU A 17 6.50 22.16 -50.91
C LEU A 17 6.00 20.70 -50.97
N LEU A 18 6.48 19.84 -50.06
CA LEU A 18 5.81 18.58 -49.72
C LEU A 18 5.28 18.68 -48.30
N LEU A 19 3.98 18.93 -48.20
CA LEU A 19 3.18 18.70 -47.00
C LEU A 19 3.06 17.19 -46.81
N LEU A 20 3.84 16.63 -45.88
CA LEU A 20 3.54 15.30 -45.33
C LEU A 20 2.62 15.49 -44.13
N THR A 21 1.33 15.25 -44.36
CA THR A 21 0.34 15.03 -43.30
C THR A 21 0.67 13.72 -42.59
N ALA A 22 1.41 13.79 -41.48
CA ALA A 22 1.52 12.68 -40.55
C ALA A 22 0.14 12.45 -39.90
N SER A 23 -0.59 11.50 -40.48
CA SER A 23 -1.81 10.93 -39.92
C SER A 23 -1.47 10.16 -38.63
N CYS A 24 -2.06 10.62 -37.53
CA CYS A 24 -2.36 9.93 -36.27
C CYS A 24 -1.50 8.72 -35.87
N LYS A 25 -0.71 8.88 -34.81
CA LYS A 25 -0.93 8.06 -33.61
C LYS A 25 -1.28 9.02 -32.48
N LYS A 26 -2.58 9.04 -32.17
CA LYS A 26 -3.10 9.53 -30.90
C LYS A 26 -2.35 8.71 -29.86
N ASP A 27 -1.55 9.37 -29.03
CA ASP A 27 -1.06 8.75 -27.81
C ASP A 27 -2.29 8.24 -27.09
N THR A 28 -2.45 6.92 -27.13
CA THR A 28 -3.26 6.22 -26.17
C THR A 28 -2.58 6.57 -24.86
N GLU A 29 -3.14 7.54 -24.13
CA GLU A 29 -3.05 7.51 -22.68
C GLU A 29 -3.35 6.06 -22.33
N GLU A 30 -2.29 5.33 -21.98
CA GLU A 30 -2.43 4.07 -21.31
C GLU A 30 -3.23 4.44 -20.07
N ALA A 31 -4.55 4.23 -20.15
CA ALA A 31 -5.33 3.97 -18.99
C ALA A 31 -4.52 2.93 -18.23
N VAL A 32 -3.97 3.35 -17.08
CA VAL A 32 -3.42 2.47 -16.06
C VAL A 32 -4.53 1.49 -15.74
N THR A 33 -4.54 0.42 -16.52
CA THR A 33 -5.28 -0.77 -16.24
C THR A 33 -4.59 -1.30 -15.00
N PRO A 34 -5.31 -1.52 -13.89
CA PRO A 34 -4.71 -2.19 -12.75
C PRO A 34 -4.06 -3.45 -13.30
N ASP A 35 -2.75 -3.57 -13.07
CA ASP A 35 -1.99 -4.74 -13.43
C ASP A 35 -2.82 -5.99 -13.07
N GLY A 36 -3.28 -6.67 -14.12
CA GLY A 36 -3.94 -7.97 -14.04
C GLY A 36 -2.94 -9.06 -13.68
N GLY A 37 -2.08 -8.76 -12.69
CA GLY A 37 -1.02 -9.59 -12.17
C GLY A 37 -1.59 -10.76 -11.39
N SER A 38 -2.07 -11.76 -12.13
CA SER A 38 -2.07 -13.14 -11.67
C SER A 38 -0.63 -13.54 -11.35
N GLY A 39 -0.19 -13.41 -10.09
CA GLY A 39 1.22 -13.66 -9.81
C GLY A 39 1.78 -13.44 -8.41
N SER A 40 0.98 -13.39 -7.34
CA SER A 40 1.50 -13.64 -5.99
C SER A 40 0.39 -13.96 -5.01
N THR A 41 0.28 -15.24 -4.66
CA THR A 41 -0.68 -15.75 -3.69
C THR A 41 -0.12 -15.53 -2.30
N LEU A 42 -0.42 -14.39 -1.66
CA LEU A 42 -0.30 -14.28 -0.21
C LEU A 42 -0.91 -15.55 0.40
N ALA A 43 -0.13 -16.36 1.13
CA ALA A 43 -0.52 -17.75 1.39
C ALA A 43 -1.82 -17.88 2.20
N CYS A 44 -2.13 -16.86 3.01
CA CYS A 44 -3.36 -16.73 3.78
C CYS A 44 -4.51 -16.02 3.02
N ALA A 45 -4.39 -15.74 1.72
CA ALA A 45 -5.45 -15.08 0.97
C ALA A 45 -6.75 -15.91 0.95
N GLY A 46 -7.88 -15.24 1.22
CA GLY A 46 -9.20 -15.84 1.41
C GLY A 46 -9.40 -16.54 2.76
N LYS A 47 -8.47 -16.37 3.72
CA LYS A 47 -8.65 -16.81 5.11
C LYS A 47 -9.18 -15.67 5.96
N ASN A 48 -10.03 -16.02 6.91
CA ASN A 48 -10.50 -15.09 7.92
C ASN A 48 -9.46 -14.97 9.03
N LEU A 49 -8.77 -13.82 9.08
CA LEU A 49 -7.64 -13.60 9.98
C LEU A 49 -8.04 -12.71 11.14
N ARG A 50 -7.73 -13.13 12.37
CA ARG A 50 -7.86 -12.31 13.58
C ARG A 50 -6.49 -11.93 14.10
N LEU A 51 -6.37 -10.73 14.67
CA LEU A 51 -5.14 -10.28 15.31
C LEU A 51 -4.87 -11.13 16.56
N ALA A 52 -3.72 -11.81 16.57
CA ALA A 52 -3.30 -12.70 17.65
C ALA A 52 -2.16 -12.10 18.49
N ALA A 53 -1.39 -11.17 17.93
CA ALA A 53 -0.39 -10.40 18.67
C ALA A 53 -0.15 -9.05 18.01
N LEU A 54 0.09 -8.02 18.82
CA LEU A 54 0.43 -6.67 18.38
C LEU A 54 1.53 -6.13 19.28
N ASN A 55 2.71 -5.86 18.74
CA ASN A 55 3.85 -5.44 19.55
C ASN A 55 4.56 -4.19 19.01
N PHE A 56 5.15 -3.38 19.89
CA PHE A 56 6.14 -2.37 19.52
C PHE A 56 7.58 -2.88 19.66
N ASP A 57 8.43 -2.45 18.74
CA ASP A 57 9.88 -2.61 18.77
C ASP A 57 10.56 -1.29 18.32
N PRO A 58 11.23 -0.54 19.22
CA PRO A 58 11.44 -0.85 20.64
C PRO A 58 10.16 -0.70 21.49
N ALA A 59 10.16 -1.27 22.69
CA ALA A 59 9.10 -1.08 23.67
C ALA A 59 9.06 0.37 24.20
N ILE A 60 7.88 0.87 24.51
CA ILE A 60 7.64 2.25 25.00
C ILE A 60 6.67 2.23 26.18
N ASP A 61 6.82 3.17 27.12
CA ASP A 61 5.89 3.35 28.24
C ASP A 61 4.62 4.07 27.74
N LEU A 62 3.57 3.31 27.48
CA LEU A 62 2.35 3.82 26.85
C LEU A 62 1.34 4.38 27.84
N ASP A 63 1.31 3.84 29.06
CA ASP A 63 0.37 4.25 30.10
C ASP A 63 0.97 5.20 31.15
N GLY A 64 2.27 5.48 31.05
CA GLY A 64 2.98 6.43 31.90
C GLY A 64 3.27 5.86 33.29
N ASP A 65 3.25 4.54 33.47
CA ASP A 65 3.51 3.89 34.75
C ASP A 65 5.01 3.71 35.06
N GLY A 66 5.89 4.13 34.13
CA GLY A 66 7.33 4.01 34.22
C GLY A 66 7.89 2.67 33.75
N LYS A 67 7.06 1.77 33.21
CA LYS A 67 7.47 0.49 32.62
C LYS A 67 7.30 0.51 31.11
N LEU A 68 8.23 -0.13 30.41
CA LEU A 68 8.12 -0.27 28.96
C LEU A 68 7.09 -1.33 28.59
N ASP A 69 6.19 -0.96 27.69
CA ASP A 69 5.20 -1.83 27.10
C ASP A 69 5.64 -2.26 25.70
N ASN A 70 5.65 -3.58 25.50
CA ASN A 70 5.86 -4.15 24.17
C ASN A 70 4.56 -4.76 23.61
N ASP A 71 3.70 -5.36 24.43
CA ASP A 71 2.43 -5.95 24.02
C ASP A 71 1.30 -4.91 24.04
N LEU A 72 0.80 -4.58 22.86
CA LEU A 72 -0.28 -3.61 22.66
C LEU A 72 -1.66 -4.25 22.71
N LEU A 73 -1.73 -5.57 22.54
CA LEU A 73 -3.00 -6.27 22.48
C LEU A 73 -3.74 -6.13 23.82
N LYS A 74 -3.01 -6.00 24.95
CA LYS A 74 -3.58 -5.77 26.28
C LYS A 74 -4.32 -4.43 26.44
N PHE A 75 -4.00 -3.43 25.62
CA PHE A 75 -4.62 -2.10 25.65
C PHE A 75 -5.81 -1.98 24.69
N MET A 76 -5.99 -2.94 23.77
CA MET A 76 -7.14 -2.95 22.86
C MET A 76 -8.40 -3.40 23.59
N ASP A 77 -9.55 -2.82 23.24
CA ASP A 77 -10.84 -3.29 23.75
C ASP A 77 -11.13 -4.73 23.28
N ASP A 78 -11.86 -5.46 24.13
CA ASP A 78 -12.33 -6.83 23.85
C ASP A 78 -13.03 -6.98 22.50
N CYS A 79 -13.78 -5.96 22.09
CA CYS A 79 -14.50 -5.90 20.82
C CYS A 79 -13.55 -5.72 19.64
N ALA A 80 -12.57 -4.81 19.74
CA ALA A 80 -11.60 -4.56 18.68
C ALA A 80 -10.71 -5.78 18.43
N ARG A 81 -10.41 -6.57 19.47
CA ARG A 81 -9.67 -7.83 19.34
C ARG A 81 -10.47 -8.95 18.66
N ASP A 82 -11.79 -8.80 18.56
CA ASP A 82 -12.66 -9.76 17.88
C ASP A 82 -12.79 -9.48 16.37
N ASN A 83 -12.34 -8.30 15.93
CA ASN A 83 -12.35 -7.92 14.52
C ASN A 83 -11.49 -8.88 13.68
N THR A 84 -11.94 -9.12 12.46
CA THR A 84 -11.22 -9.95 11.50
C THR A 84 -11.02 -9.22 10.17
N ILE A 85 -10.02 -9.68 9.42
CA ILE A 85 -9.71 -9.22 8.06
C ILE A 85 -9.59 -10.41 7.10
N VAL A 86 -9.94 -10.19 5.84
CA VAL A 86 -9.74 -11.16 4.75
C VAL A 86 -9.08 -10.47 3.56
N PHE A 87 -7.90 -10.95 3.20
CA PHE A 87 -7.24 -10.61 1.93
C PHE A 87 -7.86 -11.47 0.82
N GLU A 88 -8.95 -10.99 0.20
CA GLU A 88 -9.69 -11.74 -0.81
C GLU A 88 -8.84 -12.03 -2.05
N LYS A 89 -8.99 -13.22 -2.63
CA LYS A 89 -8.19 -13.65 -3.80
C LYS A 89 -8.38 -12.79 -5.05
N ASN A 90 -9.42 -11.96 -5.09
CA ASN A 90 -9.68 -11.01 -6.16
C ASN A 90 -9.06 -9.61 -5.91
N GLY A 91 -8.21 -9.47 -4.89
CA GLY A 91 -7.52 -8.22 -4.56
C GLY A 91 -8.34 -7.26 -3.69
N LYS A 92 -9.51 -7.68 -3.18
CA LYS A 92 -10.29 -6.89 -2.20
C LYS A 92 -9.85 -7.21 -0.77
N LEU A 93 -9.86 -6.22 0.10
CA LEU A 93 -9.72 -6.39 1.54
C LEU A 93 -11.11 -6.20 2.17
N SER A 94 -11.54 -7.19 2.92
CA SER A 94 -12.80 -7.16 3.68
C SER A 94 -12.51 -7.38 5.16
N GLY A 95 -13.48 -7.08 6.02
CA GLY A 95 -13.37 -7.30 7.46
C GLY A 95 -14.73 -7.38 8.14
N SER A 96 -14.72 -7.81 9.40
CA SER A 96 -15.89 -7.98 10.25
C SER A 96 -15.57 -7.56 11.67
N GLU A 97 -16.56 -7.03 12.40
CA GLU A 97 -16.46 -6.73 13.84
C GLU A 97 -16.53 -7.98 14.73
N GLY A 98 -16.68 -9.17 14.13
CA GLY A 98 -16.83 -10.41 14.89
C GLY A 98 -18.19 -10.48 15.62
N ALA A 99 -18.20 -11.13 16.78
CA ALA A 99 -19.37 -11.27 17.64
C ALA A 99 -19.50 -10.10 18.64
N LYS A 100 -18.41 -9.40 18.97
CA LYS A 100 -18.37 -8.28 19.90
C LYS A 100 -18.23 -6.95 19.16
N VAL A 101 -19.34 -6.23 19.00
CA VAL A 101 -19.34 -4.89 18.39
C VAL A 101 -18.84 -3.84 19.39
N CYS A 102 -17.88 -3.02 18.99
CA CYS A 102 -17.44 -1.89 19.83
C CYS A 102 -18.54 -0.83 19.91
N PRO A 103 -18.83 -0.26 21.09
CA PRO A 103 -19.76 0.86 21.18
C PRO A 103 -19.21 2.02 20.32
N ASN A 104 -20.02 2.53 19.40
CA ASN A 104 -19.66 3.69 18.59
C ASN A 104 -19.43 4.89 19.51
N THR A 105 -18.16 5.23 19.79
CA THR A 105 -17.80 6.38 20.63
C THR A 105 -17.70 7.70 19.86
N GLY A 106 -18.22 7.77 18.63
CA GLY A 106 -18.29 8.98 17.83
C GLY A 106 -18.90 8.70 16.46
N ASP A 107 -19.59 9.70 15.92
CA ASP A 107 -20.01 9.74 14.52
C ASP A 107 -18.75 9.58 13.64
N ASP A 108 -18.78 8.70 12.63
CA ASP A 108 -17.69 8.33 11.71
C ASP A 108 -16.80 7.11 12.05
N SER A 109 -17.27 6.12 12.80
CA SER A 109 -16.64 4.79 12.74
C SER A 109 -17.34 3.95 11.67
N PRO A 110 -16.79 3.77 10.46
CA PRO A 110 -17.41 2.89 9.48
C PRO A 110 -17.36 1.46 10.02
N THR A 111 -18.52 0.97 10.48
CA THR A 111 -18.82 -0.42 10.91
C THR A 111 -18.59 -1.46 9.79
N SER A 112 -18.09 -1.02 8.64
CA SER A 112 -17.52 -1.84 7.59
C SER A 112 -16.19 -1.22 7.22
N TYR A 113 -15.08 -1.95 7.33
CA TYR A 113 -13.87 -1.64 6.58
C TYR A 113 -14.29 -1.50 5.11
N GLY A 114 -14.44 -0.27 4.63
CA GLY A 114 -14.88 0.01 3.26
C GLY A 114 -13.96 -0.71 2.28
N PRO A 115 -14.44 -1.09 1.08
CA PRO A 115 -13.72 -2.01 0.19
C PRO A 115 -12.36 -1.45 -0.21
N SER A 116 -11.33 -1.81 0.56
CA SER A 116 -9.96 -1.48 0.27
C SER A 116 -9.44 -2.51 -0.74
N THR A 117 -8.41 -2.16 -1.49
CA THR A 117 -7.74 -3.12 -2.38
C THR A 117 -6.37 -3.46 -1.82
N TRP A 118 -5.86 -4.64 -2.16
CA TRP A 118 -4.54 -5.05 -1.74
C TRP A 118 -3.78 -5.76 -2.85
N THR A 119 -2.45 -5.64 -2.78
CA THR A 119 -1.51 -6.40 -3.61
C THR A 119 -0.35 -6.87 -2.76
N TYR A 120 0.26 -8.00 -3.11
CA TYR A 120 1.42 -8.53 -2.41
C TYR A 120 2.56 -8.84 -3.38
N ASN A 121 3.74 -8.27 -3.14
CA ASN A 121 4.95 -8.57 -3.88
C ASN A 121 5.83 -9.53 -3.04
N PRO A 122 6.05 -10.78 -3.48
CA PRO A 122 6.78 -11.78 -2.72
C PRO A 122 8.30 -11.56 -2.78
N GLN A 123 8.82 -10.93 -3.83
CA GLN A 123 10.24 -10.59 -3.96
C GLN A 123 10.64 -9.50 -2.96
N THR A 124 9.80 -8.47 -2.82
CA THR A 124 10.04 -7.38 -1.86
C THR A 124 9.42 -7.65 -0.49
N ARG A 125 8.56 -8.66 -0.37
CA ARG A 125 7.73 -8.94 0.81
C ARG A 125 6.89 -7.73 1.25
N LEU A 126 6.42 -6.93 0.30
CA LEU A 126 5.56 -5.78 0.58
C LEU A 126 4.11 -6.12 0.26
N LEU A 127 3.25 -5.97 1.26
CA LEU A 127 1.81 -6.03 1.14
C LEU A 127 1.30 -4.59 1.14
N ARG A 128 0.72 -4.15 0.03
CA ARG A 128 0.23 -2.79 -0.16
C ARG A 128 -1.29 -2.79 -0.07
N ILE A 129 -1.84 -1.93 0.75
CA ILE A 129 -3.28 -1.75 0.96
C ILE A 129 -3.64 -0.33 0.53
N VAL A 130 -4.69 -0.18 -0.26
CA VAL A 130 -5.21 1.12 -0.74
C VAL A 130 -6.61 1.29 -0.21
N ALA A 131 -6.86 2.41 0.47
CA ALA A 131 -8.17 2.71 1.02
C ALA A 131 -9.22 2.87 -0.09
N ASN A 132 -10.49 2.61 0.24
CA ASN A 132 -11.57 2.82 -0.71
C ASN A 132 -11.77 4.32 -0.96
N GLY A 133 -11.93 4.71 -2.23
CA GLY A 133 -12.24 6.08 -2.61
C GLY A 133 -11.07 7.06 -2.59
N ASP A 134 -9.90 6.63 -2.09
CA ASP A 134 -8.67 7.41 -2.14
C ASP A 134 -7.48 6.53 -2.54
N ALA A 135 -7.03 6.67 -3.79
CA ALA A 135 -5.89 5.92 -4.31
C ALA A 135 -4.53 6.38 -3.74
N THR A 136 -4.50 7.51 -3.05
CA THR A 136 -3.32 8.10 -2.42
C THR A 136 -3.17 7.69 -0.95
N ASP A 137 -4.25 7.25 -0.31
CA ASP A 137 -4.21 6.64 1.01
C ASP A 137 -3.75 5.18 0.90
N VAL A 138 -2.46 4.99 1.14
CA VAL A 138 -1.74 3.74 0.95
C VAL A 138 -1.05 3.36 2.24
N THR A 139 -1.35 2.16 2.73
CA THR A 139 -0.62 1.54 3.84
C THR A 139 0.23 0.40 3.32
N GLU A 140 1.53 0.39 3.66
CA GLU A 140 2.44 -0.69 3.28
C GLU A 140 2.87 -1.50 4.50
N TRP A 141 2.72 -2.82 4.40
CA TRP A 141 3.13 -3.78 5.42
C TRP A 141 4.31 -4.58 4.90
N LYS A 142 5.40 -4.60 5.66
CA LYS A 142 6.51 -5.51 5.41
C LYS A 142 6.16 -6.88 6.00
N VAL A 143 5.95 -7.87 5.14
CA VAL A 143 5.69 -9.25 5.56
C VAL A 143 6.98 -9.88 6.08
N LEU A 144 6.96 -10.28 7.35
CA LEU A 144 8.06 -10.96 8.03
C LEU A 144 7.97 -12.47 7.84
N ASP A 145 6.77 -13.03 7.99
CA ASP A 145 6.46 -14.43 7.77
C ASP A 145 5.02 -14.60 7.28
N VAL A 146 4.76 -15.62 6.46
CA VAL A 146 3.40 -15.90 5.97
C VAL A 146 3.23 -17.39 5.63
N SER A 147 2.09 -17.93 6.03
CA SER A 147 1.66 -19.31 5.75
C SER A 147 0.17 -19.35 5.43
N GLY A 148 -0.38 -20.54 5.19
CA GLY A 148 -1.83 -20.72 4.96
C GLY A 148 -2.71 -20.38 6.17
N SER A 149 -2.14 -20.23 7.37
CA SER A 149 -2.87 -19.98 8.62
C SER A 149 -2.33 -18.80 9.43
N GLN A 150 -1.28 -18.13 8.97
CA GLN A 150 -0.65 -17.03 9.70
C GLN A 150 -0.10 -15.97 8.75
N LEU A 151 -0.22 -14.71 9.16
CA LEU A 151 0.48 -13.57 8.57
C LEU A 151 1.17 -12.79 9.68
N LYS A 152 2.50 -12.70 9.63
CA LYS A 152 3.27 -11.80 10.49
C LYS A 152 3.83 -10.67 9.65
N ALA A 153 3.50 -9.43 10.00
CA ALA A 153 3.91 -8.25 9.26
C ALA A 153 4.30 -7.11 10.19
N THR A 154 4.98 -6.12 9.65
CA THR A 154 5.33 -4.90 10.37
C THR A 154 5.04 -3.65 9.57
N ILE A 155 4.70 -2.59 10.30
CA ILE A 155 4.55 -1.22 9.81
C ILE A 155 5.56 -0.37 10.58
N ALA A 156 6.30 0.48 9.87
CA ALA A 156 7.11 1.52 10.50
C ALA A 156 6.20 2.69 10.89
N THR A 157 6.36 3.18 12.10
CA THR A 157 5.67 4.35 12.64
C THR A 157 6.69 5.24 13.32
N GLU A 158 6.42 6.53 13.44
CA GLU A 158 7.29 7.46 14.16
C GLU A 158 6.62 7.84 15.47
N SER A 159 7.37 7.80 16.58
CA SER A 159 6.92 8.38 17.85
C SER A 159 6.91 9.91 17.76
N GLY A 160 6.25 10.56 18.73
CA GLY A 160 6.18 12.02 18.79
C GLY A 160 7.53 12.74 18.93
N ASP A 161 8.61 12.02 19.26
CA ASP A 161 9.99 12.53 19.31
C ASP A 161 10.79 12.25 18.02
N GLY A 162 10.17 11.65 16.99
CA GLY A 162 10.79 11.32 15.71
C GLY A 162 11.56 10.00 15.69
N THR A 163 11.48 9.17 16.74
CA THR A 163 12.09 7.84 16.72
C THR A 163 11.27 6.89 15.85
N GLU A 164 11.93 6.20 14.91
CA GLU A 164 11.28 5.13 14.14
C GLU A 164 11.02 3.92 15.06
N MET A 165 9.75 3.54 15.16
CA MET A 165 9.27 2.37 15.86
C MET A 165 8.64 1.40 14.86
N LYS A 166 8.70 0.11 15.17
CA LYS A 166 8.04 -0.93 14.39
C LYS A 166 6.86 -1.46 15.17
N MET A 167 5.69 -1.39 14.56
CA MET A 167 4.54 -2.16 15.01
C MET A 167 4.58 -3.52 14.32
N VAL A 168 4.66 -4.60 15.09
CA VAL A 168 4.68 -5.99 14.60
C VAL A 168 3.34 -6.64 14.90
N MET A 169 2.62 -6.98 13.85
CA MET A 169 1.33 -7.66 13.90
C MET A 169 1.48 -9.13 13.56
N THR A 170 0.84 -10.00 14.32
CA THR A 170 0.65 -11.41 13.96
C THR A 170 -0.83 -11.69 13.86
N TRP A 171 -1.26 -12.12 12.69
CA TRP A 171 -2.63 -12.48 12.36
C TRP A 171 -2.73 -13.99 12.20
N GLN A 172 -3.82 -14.59 12.70
CA GLN A 172 -4.06 -16.02 12.63
C GLN A 172 -5.42 -16.33 12.01
N ALA A 173 -5.44 -17.35 11.15
CA ALA A 173 -6.69 -17.87 10.60
C ALA A 173 -7.58 -18.45 11.71
N GLN A 174 -8.87 -18.10 11.65
CA GLN A 174 -9.92 -18.64 12.51
C GLN A 174 -10.51 -19.94 11.94
#